data_AF-E1YBG1-F1
#
_entry.id   AF-E1YBG1-F1
#
_cell.length_a   1.000
_cell.length_b   1.000
_cell.length_c   1.000
_cell.angle_alpha   90.00
_cell.angle_beta   90.00
_cell.angle_gamma   90.00
#
_symmetry.space_group_name_H-M   'P 1'
#
loop_
_entity.id
_entity.type
_entity.pdbx_description
1 polymer ?
#
loop_
_entity_poly.entity_id
_entity_poly.type
_entity_poly.pdbx_seq_one_letter_code
_entity_poly.pdbx_strand_id
1 'polypeptide(L)'
;MLFFSVAGFIYCLINFLWPDSLLCSSQGCKIYAKFTFLRLSYYHYGAGYFIFLSSFYLYGYRKNSFKFFDRLLVFGIVINCGLLIWQALFMPCPSCITVAALLGFIFFIHFHNKQMPLKPVWTFCFLLALFSIFKTGILNPKPIYGSSDAPVKLFISPGCSACLEMLGDIQQNTYLLSKTAIFPVAKNNSDVIKLLKFRKMIENGTELKDAVDRLNDFSGSDDSLFIRTISWINKAYLVRNGYSQVPVLMTTISNVLGEEKTDTWDIFKKSPSKGCGFEEKECE
;
A
#
# COMPACT_ATOMS: atom_id res chain seq x y z
N MET A 1 13.37 18.45 19.86
CA MET A 1 12.94 17.27 20.66
C MET A 1 11.48 17.30 21.03
N LEU A 2 11.05 18.28 21.82
CA LEU A 2 9.67 18.41 22.25
C LEU A 2 8.69 18.39 21.07
N PHE A 3 9.02 19.12 19.99
CA PHE A 3 8.28 19.09 18.73
C PHE A 3 8.05 17.67 18.19
N PHE A 4 9.10 16.89 17.98
CA PHE A 4 9.00 15.52 17.47
C PHE A 4 8.26 14.58 18.44
N SER A 5 8.40 14.79 19.75
CA SER A 5 7.71 14.00 20.76
C SER A 5 6.21 14.28 20.78
N VAL A 6 5.82 15.55 20.69
CA VAL A 6 4.42 15.96 20.56
C VAL A 6 3.83 15.50 19.22
N ALA A 7 4.58 15.62 18.13
CA ALA A 7 4.17 15.10 16.83
C ALA A 7 3.95 13.58 16.86
N GLY A 8 4.86 12.83 17.50
CA GLY A 8 4.73 11.38 17.69
C GLY A 8 3.51 11.00 18.52
N PHE A 9 3.21 11.75 19.58
CA PHE A 9 1.99 11.56 20.37
C PHE A 9 0.73 11.80 19.55
N ILE A 10 0.63 12.96 18.87
CA ILE A 10 -0.52 13.31 18.02
C ILE A 10 -0.70 12.27 16.92
N TYR A 11 0.39 11.83 16.27
CA TYR A 11 0.34 10.83 15.22
C TYR A 11 -0.19 9.49 15.72
N CYS A 12 0.27 9.03 16.90
CA CYS A 12 -0.26 7.82 17.52
C CYS A 12 -1.75 7.97 17.88
N LEU A 13 -2.15 9.14 18.39
CA LEU A 13 -3.53 9.42 18.77
C LEU A 13 -4.47 9.42 17.56
N ILE A 14 -4.06 10.04 16.45
CA ILE A 14 -4.83 10.05 15.20
C ILE A 14 -5.01 8.63 14.65
N ASN A 15 -3.94 7.84 14.58
CA ASN A 15 -4.03 6.46 14.09
C ASN A 15 -4.88 5.55 15.00
N PHE A 16 -4.98 5.89 16.29
CA PHE A 16 -5.88 5.22 17.21
C PHE A 16 -7.35 5.61 16.99
N LEU A 17 -7.65 6.91 16.90
CA LEU A 17 -9.01 7.42 16.77
C LEU A 17 -9.62 7.16 15.37
N TRP A 18 -8.79 7.19 14.32
CA TRP A 18 -9.20 6.98 12.93
C TRP A 18 -8.38 5.86 12.28
N PRO A 19 -8.67 4.59 12.62
CA PRO A 19 -7.95 3.44 12.08
C PRO A 19 -8.13 3.26 10.56
N ASP A 20 -9.22 3.79 9.98
CA ASP A 20 -9.50 3.75 8.53
C ASP A 20 -9.05 5.02 7.78
N SER A 21 -8.22 5.88 8.40
CA SER A 21 -7.71 7.08 7.75
C SER A 21 -6.75 6.76 6.58
N LEU A 22 -6.60 7.70 5.64
CA LEU A 22 -5.68 7.63 4.50
C LEU A 22 -4.22 7.27 4.89
N LEU A 23 -3.85 7.48 6.16
CA LEU A 23 -2.54 7.17 6.71
C LEU A 23 -2.31 5.66 6.94
N CYS A 24 -3.38 4.86 7.01
CA CYS A 24 -3.37 3.43 7.34
C CYS A 24 -3.98 2.57 6.20
N SER A 25 -3.70 2.89 4.94
CA SER A 25 -4.31 2.18 3.80
C SER A 25 -3.70 0.80 3.50
N SER A 26 -2.56 0.45 4.11
CA SER A 26 -1.89 -0.84 3.91
C SER A 26 -2.48 -1.95 4.78
N GLN A 27 -2.49 -3.20 4.27
CA GLN A 27 -2.90 -4.38 5.05
C GLN A 27 -2.09 -4.53 6.35
N GLY A 28 -0.78 -4.24 6.30
CA GLY A 28 0.07 -4.26 7.49
C GLY A 28 -0.50 -3.35 8.59
N CYS A 29 -0.89 -2.13 8.23
CA CYS A 29 -1.42 -1.18 9.20
C CYS A 29 -2.73 -1.67 9.86
N LYS A 30 -3.63 -2.32 9.12
CA LYS A 30 -4.85 -2.94 9.69
C LYS A 30 -4.54 -4.07 10.68
N ILE A 31 -3.49 -4.85 10.43
CA ILE A 31 -3.05 -5.92 11.34
C ILE A 31 -2.47 -5.33 12.61
N TYR A 32 -1.56 -4.37 12.51
CA TYR A 32 -0.96 -3.74 13.71
C TYR A 32 -1.97 -2.89 14.50
N ALA A 33 -3.01 -2.35 13.87
CA ALA A 33 -4.10 -1.68 14.56
C ALA A 33 -4.95 -2.66 15.40
N LYS A 34 -5.20 -3.87 14.88
CA LYS A 34 -5.99 -4.91 15.56
C LYS A 34 -5.17 -5.75 16.53
N PHE A 35 -3.85 -5.80 16.37
CA PHE A 35 -2.99 -6.55 17.26
C PHE A 35 -2.96 -5.87 18.63
N THR A 36 -3.54 -6.54 19.62
CA THR A 36 -3.61 -6.05 21.00
C THR A 36 -2.66 -6.85 21.88
N PHE A 37 -1.78 -6.15 22.58
CA PHE A 37 -1.00 -6.71 23.67
C PHE A 37 -1.62 -6.18 24.97
N LEU A 38 -2.01 -7.06 25.89
CA LEU A 38 -2.75 -6.69 27.11
C LEU A 38 -4.01 -5.83 26.84
N ARG A 39 -4.75 -6.12 25.75
CA ARG A 39 -5.93 -5.36 25.27
C ARG A 39 -5.65 -3.92 24.80
N LEU A 40 -4.38 -3.50 24.75
CA LEU A 40 -3.97 -2.20 24.22
C LEU A 40 -3.34 -2.39 22.83
N SER A 41 -3.68 -1.51 21.89
CA SER A 41 -3.04 -1.52 20.57
C SER A 41 -1.63 -0.91 20.65
N TYR A 42 -0.77 -1.22 19.66
CA TYR A 42 0.57 -0.64 19.58
C TYR A 42 0.58 0.90 19.59
N TYR A 43 -0.48 1.54 19.07
CA TYR A 43 -0.63 3.00 19.10
C TYR A 43 -0.81 3.56 20.51
N HIS A 44 -1.42 2.81 21.44
CA HIS A 44 -1.52 3.23 22.84
C HIS A 44 -0.14 3.27 23.50
N TYR A 45 0.67 2.22 23.27
CA TYR A 45 2.03 2.16 23.79
C TYR A 45 2.90 3.28 23.20
N GLY A 46 2.77 3.56 21.90
CA GLY A 46 3.45 4.68 21.24
C GLY A 46 3.05 6.03 21.83
N ALA A 47 1.74 6.31 21.95
CA ALA A 47 1.23 7.55 22.52
C ALA A 47 1.71 7.73 23.98
N GLY A 48 1.57 6.68 24.80
CA GLY A 48 2.03 6.65 26.18
C GLY A 48 3.54 6.91 26.30
N TYR A 49 4.33 6.33 25.41
CA TYR A 49 5.78 6.53 25.41
C TYR A 49 6.18 7.96 25.02
N PHE A 50 5.58 8.54 23.97
CA PHE A 50 5.87 9.92 23.57
C PHE A 50 5.42 10.97 24.59
N ILE A 51 4.26 10.79 25.23
CA ILE A 51 3.83 11.73 26.29
C ILE A 51 4.73 11.64 27.52
N PHE A 52 5.21 10.43 27.83
CA PHE A 52 6.17 10.20 28.91
C PHE A 52 7.52 10.85 28.59
N LEU A 53 8.04 10.68 27.37
CA LEU A 53 9.24 11.38 26.89
C LEU A 53 9.10 12.90 26.97
N SER A 54 7.98 13.47 26.50
CA SER A 54 7.71 14.91 26.55
C SER A 54 7.70 15.43 27.99
N SER A 55 7.02 14.72 28.90
CA SER A 55 6.91 15.09 30.31
C SER A 55 8.27 15.03 31.02
N PHE A 56 9.06 13.98 30.77
CA PHE A 56 10.39 13.84 31.35
C PHE A 56 11.40 14.80 30.75
N TYR A 57 11.27 15.19 29.49
CA TYR A 57 12.10 16.23 28.90
C TYR A 57 11.89 17.58 29.60
N LEU A 58 10.62 17.96 29.83
CA LEU A 58 10.26 19.20 30.55
C LEU A 58 10.69 19.17 32.02
N TYR A 59 10.52 18.03 32.70
CA TYR A 59 10.90 17.87 34.11
C TYR A 59 12.41 17.73 34.31
N GLY A 60 13.09 17.00 33.43
CA GLY A 60 14.52 16.77 33.43
C GLY A 60 15.31 18.06 33.19
N TYR A 61 14.80 18.96 32.34
CA TYR A 61 15.32 20.31 32.18
C TYR A 61 15.39 21.09 33.50
N ARG A 62 14.38 20.92 34.38
CA ARG A 62 14.34 21.61 35.69
C ARG A 62 15.26 21.01 36.75
N LYS A 63 15.57 19.72 36.68
CA LYS A 63 16.33 19.00 37.73
C LYS A 63 17.71 18.50 37.29
N ASN A 64 18.14 18.82 36.07
CA ASN A 64 19.43 18.42 35.47
C ASN A 64 19.71 16.89 35.48
N SER A 65 18.65 16.06 35.57
CA SER A 65 18.77 14.59 35.67
C SER A 65 18.44 13.93 34.33
N PHE A 66 19.36 14.09 33.36
CA PHE A 66 19.20 13.50 32.02
C PHE A 66 19.50 11.99 31.98
N LYS A 67 20.17 11.43 32.99
CA LYS A 67 20.56 10.00 32.99
C LYS A 67 19.39 9.03 32.89
N PHE A 68 18.24 9.35 33.49
CA PHE A 68 17.04 8.51 33.37
C PHE A 68 16.41 8.64 31.98
N PHE A 69 16.36 9.87 31.44
CA PHE A 69 15.89 10.14 30.09
C PHE A 69 16.74 9.41 29.03
N ASP A 70 18.08 9.44 29.16
CA ASP A 70 19.01 8.71 28.29
C ASP A 70 18.67 7.21 28.26
N ARG A 71 18.48 6.59 29.43
CA ARG A 71 18.13 5.16 29.54
C ARG A 71 16.79 4.84 28.91
N LEU A 72 15.78 5.67 29.17
CA LEU A 72 14.43 5.51 28.61
C LEU A 72 14.46 5.57 27.08
N LEU A 73 15.24 6.50 26.53
CA LEU A 73 15.35 6.75 25.10
C LEU A 73 16.18 5.67 24.38
N VAL A 74 17.24 5.16 25.01
CA VAL A 74 17.96 3.96 24.53
C VAL A 74 17.04 2.74 24.53
N PHE A 75 16.27 2.53 25.60
CA PHE A 75 15.31 1.42 25.68
C PHE A 75 14.26 1.48 24.58
N GLY A 76 13.71 2.66 24.30
CA GLY A 76 12.75 2.86 23.20
C GLY A 76 13.33 2.52 21.84
N ILE A 77 14.58 2.92 21.57
CA ILE A 77 15.26 2.60 20.30
C ILE A 77 15.54 1.11 20.17
N VAL A 78 15.91 0.41 21.24
CA VAL A 78 16.11 -1.06 21.20
C VAL A 78 14.82 -1.77 20.83
N ILE A 79 13.70 -1.43 21.47
CA ILE A 79 12.37 -1.97 21.12
C ILE A 79 12.02 -1.62 19.67
N ASN A 80 12.28 -0.37 19.27
CA ASN A 80 11.98 0.11 17.92
C ASN A 80 12.78 -0.64 16.85
N CYS A 81 14.06 -0.95 17.10
CA CYS A 81 14.87 -1.82 16.23
C CYS A 81 14.24 -3.20 16.07
N GLY A 82 13.80 -3.83 17.18
CA GLY A 82 13.11 -5.11 17.13
C GLY A 82 11.84 -5.06 16.28
N LEU A 83 11.04 -3.99 16.42
CA LEU A 83 9.83 -3.78 15.62
C LEU A 83 10.14 -3.53 14.14
N LEU A 84 11.21 -2.78 13.81
CA LEU A 84 11.65 -2.53 12.43
C LEU A 84 12.12 -3.82 11.76
N ILE A 85 12.88 -4.67 12.47
CA ILE A 85 13.29 -5.99 11.97
C ILE A 85 12.05 -6.85 11.73
N TRP A 86 11.12 -6.88 12.68
CA TRP A 86 9.86 -7.61 12.51
C TRP A 86 9.08 -7.14 11.27
N GLN A 87 9.00 -5.83 11.03
CA GLN A 87 8.34 -5.28 9.85
C GLN A 87 9.06 -5.57 8.54
N ALA A 88 10.39 -5.67 8.57
CA ALA A 88 11.18 -6.05 7.41
C ALA A 88 10.96 -7.52 7.02
N LEU A 89 10.68 -8.40 7.99
CA LEU A 89 10.48 -9.84 7.76
C LEU A 89 9.03 -10.21 7.41
N PHE A 90 8.05 -9.57 8.05
CA PHE A 90 6.64 -9.96 7.95
C PHE A 90 5.84 -9.03 7.06
N MET A 91 5.28 -7.96 7.64
CA MET A 91 4.50 -6.97 6.91
C MET A 91 4.96 -5.56 7.28
N PRO A 92 5.32 -4.72 6.30
CA PRO A 92 5.69 -3.34 6.59
C PRO A 92 4.45 -2.52 6.98
N CYS A 93 4.62 -1.64 7.96
CA CYS A 93 3.59 -0.71 8.41
C CYS A 93 4.09 0.72 8.26
N PRO A 94 3.61 1.49 7.26
CA PRO A 94 4.01 2.88 7.04
C PRO A 94 3.82 3.77 8.28
N SER A 95 2.72 3.58 9.02
CA SER A 95 2.46 4.34 10.24
C SER A 95 3.49 4.06 11.33
N CYS A 96 3.85 2.79 11.56
CA CYS A 96 4.87 2.45 12.54
C CYS A 96 6.28 2.90 12.13
N ILE A 97 6.59 2.87 10.83
CA ILE A 97 7.87 3.38 10.30
C ILE A 97 7.95 4.91 10.48
N THR A 98 6.82 5.62 10.33
CA THR A 98 6.75 7.06 10.64
C THR A 98 7.01 7.33 12.13
N VAL A 99 6.38 6.55 13.01
CA VAL A 99 6.64 6.62 14.47
C VAL A 99 8.10 6.31 14.80
N ALA A 100 8.68 5.29 14.16
CA ALA A 100 10.09 4.95 14.29
C ALA A 100 10.99 6.11 13.87
N ALA A 101 10.71 6.75 12.73
CA ALA A 101 11.46 7.91 12.26
C ALA A 101 11.43 9.07 13.26
N LEU A 102 10.25 9.39 13.81
CA LEU A 102 10.10 10.43 14.84
C LEU A 102 10.94 10.13 16.08
N LEU A 103 10.90 8.89 16.58
CA LEU A 103 11.72 8.48 17.72
C LEU A 103 13.22 8.51 17.39
N GLY A 104 13.59 8.06 16.19
CA GLY A 104 14.96 8.15 15.66
C GLY A 104 15.45 9.59 15.64
N PHE A 105 14.68 10.54 15.12
CA PHE A 105 15.06 11.96 15.13
C PHE A 105 15.29 12.49 16.54
N ILE A 106 14.44 12.13 17.52
CA ILE A 106 14.68 12.50 18.92
C ILE A 106 16.01 11.91 19.40
N PHE A 107 16.29 10.63 19.10
CA PHE A 107 17.53 9.97 19.49
C PHE A 107 18.79 10.59 18.87
N PHE A 108 18.76 10.89 17.57
CA PHE A 108 19.88 11.52 16.86
C PHE A 108 20.14 12.95 17.34
N ILE A 109 19.09 13.73 17.62
CA ILE A 109 19.23 15.08 18.17
C ILE A 109 19.81 15.00 19.59
N HIS A 110 19.36 14.06 20.43
CA HIS A 110 19.82 13.94 21.83
C HIS A 110 21.29 13.64 21.92
N PHE A 111 21.70 12.65 21.13
CA PHE A 111 23.03 12.12 21.16
C PHE A 111 23.88 12.64 20.00
N HIS A 112 23.55 13.80 19.41
CA HIS A 112 24.22 14.31 18.20
C HIS A 112 25.76 14.27 18.34
N ASN A 113 26.28 14.79 19.45
CA ASN A 113 27.73 14.86 19.71
C ASN A 113 28.34 13.57 20.28
N LYS A 114 27.53 12.54 20.58
CA LYS A 114 28.02 11.27 21.13
C LYS A 114 28.07 10.21 20.03
N GLN A 115 29.18 9.50 19.93
CA GLN A 115 29.26 8.30 19.11
C GLN A 115 28.60 7.16 19.89
N MET A 116 27.42 6.73 19.44
CA MET A 116 26.69 5.60 20.02
C MET A 116 26.56 4.51 18.96
N PRO A 117 26.94 3.26 19.26
CA PRO A 117 26.85 2.14 18.30
C PRO A 117 25.40 1.87 17.88
N LEU A 118 24.43 2.31 18.68
CA LEU A 118 23.01 2.17 18.38
C LEU A 118 22.54 3.05 17.20
N LYS A 119 23.26 4.14 16.87
CA LYS A 119 22.95 4.99 15.71
C LYS A 119 23.00 4.21 14.39
N PRO A 120 24.14 3.61 13.99
CA PRO A 120 24.21 2.84 12.75
C PRO A 120 23.32 1.59 12.77
N VAL A 121 23.15 0.94 13.93
CA VAL A 121 22.25 -0.22 14.07
C VAL A 121 20.81 0.19 13.78
N TRP A 122 20.31 1.25 14.40
CA TRP A 122 18.96 1.75 14.15
C TRP A 122 18.79 2.20 12.70
N THR A 123 19.76 2.92 12.13
CA THR A 123 19.72 3.34 10.73
C THR A 123 19.62 2.14 9.79
N PHE A 124 20.40 1.09 10.04
CA PHE A 124 20.33 -0.14 9.25
C PHE A 124 18.96 -0.82 9.34
N CYS A 125 18.42 -1.00 10.56
CA CYS A 125 17.07 -1.55 10.77
C CYS A 125 16.00 -0.70 10.07
N PHE A 126 16.12 0.62 10.15
CA PHE A 126 15.18 1.56 9.53
C PHE A 126 15.23 1.47 8.00
N LEU A 127 16.42 1.37 7.42
CA LEU A 127 16.60 1.21 5.97
C LEU A 127 16.04 -0.14 5.47
N LEU A 128 16.24 -1.23 6.22
CA LEU A 128 15.64 -2.53 5.89
C LEU A 128 14.10 -2.48 5.88
N ALA A 129 13.51 -1.82 6.88
CA ALA A 129 12.07 -1.65 6.98
C ALA A 129 11.52 -0.74 5.86
N LEU A 130 12.23 0.36 5.54
CA LEU A 130 11.90 1.22 4.41
C LEU A 130 11.96 0.45 3.09
N PHE A 131 13.03 -0.31 2.85
CA PHE A 131 13.16 -1.13 1.65
C PHE A 131 12.01 -2.12 1.48
N SER A 132 11.46 -2.63 2.59
CA SER A 132 10.29 -3.49 2.59
C SER A 132 9.01 -2.76 2.16
N ILE A 133 8.80 -1.50 2.59
CA ILE A 133 7.75 -0.63 2.02
C ILE A 133 7.99 -0.42 0.53
N PHE A 134 9.23 -0.10 0.12
CA PHE A 134 9.53 0.15 -1.29
C PHE A 134 9.21 -1.08 -2.15
N LYS A 135 9.63 -2.27 -1.72
CA LYS A 135 9.32 -3.54 -2.38
C LYS A 135 7.81 -3.77 -2.47
N THR A 136 7.08 -3.59 -1.39
CA THR A 136 5.64 -3.88 -1.35
C THR A 136 4.76 -2.79 -1.97
N GLY A 137 5.20 -1.53 -1.97
CA GLY A 137 4.41 -0.39 -2.41
C GLY A 137 4.71 0.09 -3.83
N ILE A 138 5.93 -0.16 -4.33
CA ILE A 138 6.33 0.21 -5.71
C ILE A 138 6.33 -1.01 -6.64
N LEU A 139 6.76 -2.19 -6.18
CA LEU A 139 6.90 -3.35 -7.07
C LEU A 139 5.63 -4.20 -7.17
N ASN A 140 4.67 -4.04 -6.25
CA ASN A 140 3.39 -4.72 -6.36
C ASN A 140 2.44 -3.92 -7.25
N PRO A 141 1.63 -4.62 -8.06
CA PRO A 141 0.67 -3.96 -8.94
C PRO A 141 -0.40 -3.28 -8.09
N LYS A 142 -0.93 -2.16 -8.58
CA LYS A 142 -1.94 -1.34 -7.90
C LYS A 142 -3.27 -1.39 -8.66
N PRO A 143 -4.36 -1.82 -8.01
CA PRO A 143 -5.66 -1.88 -8.67
C PRO A 143 -6.36 -0.51 -8.66
N ILE A 144 -7.29 -0.34 -9.58
CA ILE A 144 -8.28 0.76 -9.60
C ILE A 144 -9.63 0.32 -9.03
N TYR A 145 -9.87 -0.98 -8.97
CA TYR A 145 -11.08 -1.60 -8.45
C TYR A 145 -10.72 -2.91 -7.75
N GLY A 146 -11.38 -3.20 -6.63
CA GLY A 146 -11.12 -4.38 -5.83
C GLY A 146 -9.87 -4.26 -4.93
N SER A 147 -9.60 -5.33 -4.18
CA SER A 147 -8.45 -5.39 -3.25
C SER A 147 -7.16 -5.77 -3.98
N SER A 148 -6.00 -5.22 -3.58
CA SER A 148 -4.70 -5.61 -4.16
C SER A 148 -4.37 -7.09 -3.98
N ASP A 149 -5.02 -7.73 -3.01
CA ASP A 149 -4.86 -9.14 -2.64
C ASP A 149 -6.02 -10.01 -3.16
N ALA A 150 -6.80 -9.50 -4.10
CA ALA A 150 -7.84 -10.28 -4.74
C ALA A 150 -7.23 -11.52 -5.41
N PRO A 151 -7.89 -12.69 -5.26
CA PRO A 151 -7.35 -13.95 -5.75
C PRO A 151 -7.34 -14.02 -7.29
N VAL A 152 -8.14 -13.18 -7.95
CA VAL A 152 -8.12 -12.94 -9.40
C VAL A 152 -7.63 -11.52 -9.66
N LYS A 153 -6.52 -11.39 -10.39
CA LYS A 153 -5.94 -10.10 -10.80
C LYS A 153 -6.07 -9.96 -12.30
N LEU A 154 -6.87 -8.99 -12.74
CA LEU A 154 -7.14 -8.72 -14.14
C LEU A 154 -6.41 -7.43 -14.55
N PHE A 155 -5.46 -7.54 -15.47
CA PHE A 155 -4.75 -6.40 -16.04
C PHE A 155 -5.36 -6.01 -17.37
N ILE A 156 -5.83 -4.76 -17.49
CA ILE A 156 -6.56 -4.29 -18.68
C ILE A 156 -6.16 -2.89 -19.13
N SER A 157 -6.36 -2.64 -20.43
CA SER A 157 -6.37 -1.31 -21.03
C SER A 157 -7.77 -0.99 -21.57
N PRO A 158 -8.31 0.23 -21.38
CA PRO A 158 -9.55 0.67 -22.02
C PRO A 158 -9.47 0.75 -23.56
N GLY A 159 -8.28 0.89 -24.13
CA GLY A 159 -8.07 0.94 -25.58
C GLY A 159 -8.05 -0.45 -26.25
N CYS A 160 -8.12 -1.53 -25.49
CA CYS A 160 -8.08 -2.90 -25.99
C CYS A 160 -9.48 -3.51 -26.00
N SER A 161 -9.99 -3.89 -27.17
CA SER A 161 -11.29 -4.55 -27.33
C SER A 161 -11.36 -5.87 -26.56
N ALA A 162 -10.32 -6.70 -26.63
CA ALA A 162 -10.24 -7.96 -25.90
C ALA A 162 -10.25 -7.77 -24.37
N CYS A 163 -9.69 -6.66 -23.87
CA CYS A 163 -9.78 -6.31 -22.45
C CYS A 163 -11.22 -5.98 -22.02
N LEU A 164 -11.96 -5.27 -22.87
CA LEU A 164 -13.35 -4.89 -22.59
C LEU A 164 -14.29 -6.11 -22.68
N GLU A 165 -14.06 -7.02 -23.61
CA GLU A 165 -14.80 -8.28 -23.71
C GLU A 165 -14.61 -9.14 -22.45
N MET A 166 -13.35 -9.34 -22.03
CA MET A 166 -13.03 -10.10 -20.80
C MET A 166 -13.62 -9.43 -19.55
N LEU A 167 -13.64 -8.10 -19.50
CA LEU A 167 -14.25 -7.36 -18.39
C LEU A 167 -15.78 -7.57 -18.37
N GLY A 168 -16.43 -7.59 -19.54
CA GLY A 168 -17.85 -7.90 -19.69
C GLY A 168 -18.19 -9.31 -19.21
N ASP A 169 -17.37 -10.31 -19.55
CA ASP A 169 -17.56 -11.70 -19.08
C ASP A 169 -17.47 -11.81 -17.55
N ILE A 170 -16.51 -11.11 -16.93
CA ILE A 170 -16.36 -11.10 -15.47
C ILE A 170 -17.52 -10.35 -14.79
N GLN A 171 -18.04 -9.29 -15.41
CA GLN A 171 -19.17 -8.53 -14.88
C GLN A 171 -20.47 -9.34 -14.82
N GLN A 172 -20.67 -10.28 -15.74
CA GLN A 172 -21.86 -11.13 -15.74
C GLN A 172 -21.89 -12.10 -14.54
N ASN A 173 -20.74 -12.39 -13.93
CA ASN A 173 -20.64 -13.27 -12.78
C ASN A 173 -20.30 -12.48 -11.51
N THR A 174 -21.33 -12.16 -10.71
CA THR A 174 -21.21 -11.39 -9.47
C THR A 174 -20.23 -12.01 -8.47
N TYR A 175 -20.15 -13.34 -8.42
CA TYR A 175 -19.21 -14.05 -7.54
C TYR A 175 -17.77 -13.79 -7.97
N LEU A 176 -17.44 -14.00 -9.25
CA LEU A 176 -16.12 -13.71 -9.80
C LEU A 176 -15.75 -12.24 -9.66
N LEU A 177 -16.72 -11.35 -9.88
CA LEU A 177 -16.50 -9.92 -9.77
C LEU A 177 -16.08 -9.52 -8.35
N SER A 178 -16.72 -10.07 -7.32
CA SER A 178 -16.36 -9.83 -5.91
C SER A 178 -14.95 -10.33 -5.54
N LYS A 179 -14.38 -11.24 -6.34
CA LYS A 179 -13.06 -11.85 -6.16
C LYS A 179 -12.01 -11.32 -7.13
N THR A 180 -12.37 -10.36 -7.97
CA THR A 180 -11.48 -9.80 -8.99
C THR A 180 -11.03 -8.39 -8.61
N ALA A 181 -9.74 -8.14 -8.77
CA ALA A 181 -9.20 -6.79 -8.79
C ALA A 181 -8.71 -6.41 -10.17
N ILE A 182 -9.01 -5.18 -10.56
CA ILE A 182 -8.72 -4.63 -11.88
C ILE A 182 -7.49 -3.74 -11.77
N PHE A 183 -6.48 -4.05 -12.55
CA PHE A 183 -5.19 -3.35 -12.60
C PHE A 183 -5.08 -2.62 -13.94
N PRO A 184 -5.06 -1.28 -13.94
CA PRO A 184 -4.98 -0.52 -15.19
C PRO A 184 -3.60 -0.64 -15.83
N VAL A 185 -3.58 -0.75 -17.15
CA VAL A 185 -2.39 -0.57 -17.98
C VAL A 185 -2.76 0.34 -19.15
N ALA A 186 -2.34 1.59 -19.08
CA ALA A 186 -2.53 2.55 -20.16
C ALA A 186 -1.52 2.29 -21.29
N LYS A 187 -1.99 2.16 -22.54
CA LYS A 187 -1.13 2.06 -23.73
C LYS A 187 -0.70 3.45 -24.19
N ASN A 188 -1.63 4.40 -24.17
CA ASN A 188 -1.46 5.76 -24.67
C ASN A 188 -2.16 6.79 -23.76
N ASN A 189 -1.96 8.08 -24.03
CA ASN A 189 -2.50 9.16 -23.20
C ASN A 189 -4.04 9.15 -23.15
N SER A 190 -4.71 8.69 -24.22
CA SER A 190 -6.17 8.50 -24.22
C SER A 190 -6.62 7.49 -23.17
N ASP A 191 -5.89 6.39 -22.99
CA ASP A 191 -6.19 5.39 -21.97
C ASP A 191 -6.03 5.96 -20.56
N VAL A 192 -5.01 6.82 -20.34
CA VAL A 192 -4.80 7.50 -19.05
C VAL A 192 -6.03 8.32 -18.66
N ILE A 193 -6.61 9.06 -19.61
CA ILE A 193 -7.80 9.89 -19.38
C ILE A 193 -9.02 9.02 -19.07
N LYS A 194 -9.23 7.94 -19.85
CA LYS A 194 -10.33 6.99 -19.63
C LYS A 194 -10.23 6.33 -18.25
N LEU A 195 -9.05 5.87 -17.88
CA LEU A 195 -8.78 5.26 -16.57
C LEU A 195 -8.96 6.22 -15.40
N LEU A 196 -8.58 7.50 -15.56
CA LEU A 196 -8.78 8.53 -14.56
C LEU A 196 -10.27 8.74 -14.28
N LYS A 197 -11.08 8.88 -15.32
CA LYS A 197 -12.53 9.07 -15.18
C LYS A 197 -13.21 7.83 -14.63
N PHE A 198 -12.83 6.65 -15.11
CA PHE A 198 -13.29 5.38 -14.57
C PHE A 198 -13.06 5.29 -13.06
N ARG A 199 -11.86 5.61 -12.59
CA ARG A 199 -11.56 5.65 -11.15
C ARG A 199 -12.46 6.63 -10.40
N LYS A 200 -12.62 7.86 -10.90
CA LYS A 200 -13.50 8.86 -10.28
C LYS A 200 -14.95 8.35 -10.15
N MET A 201 -15.45 7.61 -11.14
CA MET A 201 -16.79 7.02 -11.10
C MET A 201 -16.92 5.96 -10.01
N ILE A 202 -15.94 5.06 -9.92
CA ILE A 202 -15.90 4.03 -8.88
C ILE A 202 -15.81 4.67 -7.48
N GLU A 203 -14.97 5.70 -7.30
CA GLU A 203 -14.85 6.42 -6.03
C GLU A 203 -16.14 7.15 -5.64
N ASN A 204 -16.91 7.62 -6.62
CA ASN A 204 -18.22 8.24 -6.42
C ASN A 204 -19.36 7.22 -6.19
N GLY A 205 -19.06 5.92 -6.13
CA GLY A 205 -20.03 4.86 -5.90
C GLY A 205 -20.84 4.45 -7.13
N THR A 206 -20.38 4.80 -8.34
CA THR A 206 -21.00 4.31 -9.59
C THR A 206 -20.77 2.80 -9.70
N GLU A 207 -21.79 2.05 -10.10
CA GLU A 207 -21.64 0.62 -10.32
C GLU A 207 -20.61 0.34 -11.42
N LEU A 208 -19.86 -0.75 -11.27
CA LEU A 208 -18.77 -1.09 -12.18
C LEU A 208 -19.26 -1.23 -13.63
N LYS A 209 -20.46 -1.80 -13.84
CA LYS A 209 -21.06 -1.98 -15.15
C LYS A 209 -21.24 -0.64 -15.87
N ASP A 210 -21.92 0.29 -15.21
CA ASP A 210 -22.15 1.64 -15.72
C ASP A 210 -20.85 2.41 -15.96
N ALA A 211 -19.84 2.20 -15.11
CA ALA A 211 -18.53 2.84 -15.27
C ALA A 211 -17.78 2.32 -16.51
N VAL A 212 -17.93 1.02 -16.85
CA VAL A 212 -17.32 0.41 -18.04
C VAL A 212 -18.03 0.83 -19.30
N ASP A 213 -19.37 0.82 -19.31
CA ASP A 213 -20.16 1.20 -20.49
C ASP A 213 -19.85 2.64 -20.95
N ARG A 214 -19.55 3.52 -20.00
CA ARG A 214 -19.22 4.93 -20.27
C ARG A 214 -17.75 5.17 -20.66
N LEU A 215 -16.86 4.16 -20.62
CA LEU A 215 -15.43 4.33 -20.92
C LEU A 215 -15.16 4.90 -22.32
N ASN A 216 -16.04 4.63 -23.28
CA ASN A 216 -15.90 5.06 -24.67
C ASN A 216 -16.34 6.51 -24.91
N ASP A 217 -17.18 7.07 -24.05
CA ASP A 217 -17.75 8.41 -24.21
C ASP A 217 -16.78 9.52 -23.74
N PHE A 218 -15.61 9.14 -23.25
CA PHE A 218 -14.69 10.06 -22.61
C PHE A 218 -13.59 10.57 -23.53
N SER A 219 -13.71 11.85 -23.90
CA SER A 219 -12.62 12.69 -24.37
C SER A 219 -12.32 13.80 -23.34
N GLY A 220 -11.09 14.29 -23.28
CA GLY A 220 -10.65 15.33 -22.34
C GLY A 220 -9.13 15.40 -22.21
N SER A 221 -8.60 16.40 -21.51
CA SER A 221 -7.15 16.62 -21.35
C SER A 221 -6.67 16.50 -19.90
N ASP A 222 -7.45 15.84 -19.04
CA ASP A 222 -7.13 15.73 -17.62
C ASP A 222 -5.98 14.73 -17.43
N ASP A 223 -4.76 15.26 -17.33
CA ASP A 223 -3.54 14.47 -17.18
C ASP A 223 -3.28 14.22 -15.69
N SER A 224 -3.40 12.97 -15.26
CA SER A 224 -3.00 12.60 -13.91
C SER A 224 -1.68 11.83 -13.93
N LEU A 225 -0.66 12.43 -13.34
CA LEU A 225 0.61 11.77 -13.03
C LEU A 225 0.39 10.49 -12.21
N PHE A 226 -0.68 10.44 -11.42
CA PHE A 226 -1.05 9.28 -10.62
C PHE A 226 -1.38 8.05 -11.49
N ILE A 227 -2.28 8.15 -12.47
CA ILE A 227 -2.66 7.01 -13.32
C ILE A 227 -1.48 6.57 -14.18
N ARG A 228 -0.66 7.51 -14.68
CA ARG A 228 0.59 7.18 -15.37
C ARG A 228 1.53 6.35 -14.49
N THR A 229 1.69 6.76 -13.22
CA THR A 229 2.55 6.06 -12.27
C THR A 229 2.04 4.65 -11.97
N ILE A 230 0.74 4.51 -11.71
CA ILE A 230 0.12 3.19 -11.49
C ILE A 230 0.27 2.30 -12.73
N SER A 231 -0.04 2.84 -13.92
CA SER A 231 0.09 2.11 -15.18
C SER A 231 1.52 1.61 -15.37
N TRP A 232 2.52 2.46 -15.10
CA TRP A 232 3.93 2.10 -15.21
C TRP A 232 4.33 0.98 -14.23
N ILE A 233 3.87 1.06 -12.97
CA ILE A 233 4.07 0.00 -11.97
C ILE A 233 3.46 -1.33 -12.44
N ASN A 234 2.22 -1.30 -12.93
CA ASN A 234 1.51 -2.49 -13.39
C ASN A 234 2.18 -3.10 -14.63
N LYS A 235 2.62 -2.26 -15.58
CA LYS A 235 3.36 -2.69 -16.77
C LYS A 235 4.71 -3.30 -16.40
N ALA A 236 5.47 -2.69 -15.50
CA ALA A 236 6.73 -3.24 -15.00
C ALA A 236 6.53 -4.60 -14.30
N TYR A 237 5.44 -4.74 -13.54
CA TYR A 237 5.07 -6.02 -12.92
C TYR A 237 4.77 -7.10 -13.97
N LEU A 238 4.01 -6.78 -15.03
CA LEU A 238 3.71 -7.73 -16.11
C LEU A 238 4.96 -8.18 -16.85
N VAL A 239 5.81 -7.23 -17.26
CA VAL A 239 7.08 -7.53 -17.95
C VAL A 239 7.99 -8.42 -17.11
N ARG A 240 8.10 -8.14 -15.80
CA ARG A 240 8.89 -8.96 -14.87
C ARG A 240 8.37 -10.41 -14.77
N ASN A 241 7.07 -10.61 -14.93
CA ASN A 241 6.43 -11.93 -14.89
C ASN A 241 6.33 -12.58 -16.29
N GLY A 242 7.01 -12.03 -17.30
CA GLY A 242 7.09 -12.61 -18.65
C GLY A 242 5.94 -12.24 -19.59
N TYR A 243 5.06 -11.31 -19.21
CA TYR A 243 3.96 -10.85 -20.04
C TYR A 243 4.33 -9.57 -20.78
N SER A 244 4.02 -9.50 -22.07
CA SER A 244 4.28 -8.34 -22.95
C SER A 244 3.01 -7.69 -23.52
N GLN A 245 1.84 -8.26 -23.21
CA GLN A 245 0.55 -7.85 -23.77
C GLN A 245 -0.54 -7.87 -22.69
N VAL A 246 -1.68 -7.25 -22.97
CA VAL A 246 -2.93 -7.29 -22.18
C VAL A 246 -4.11 -7.71 -23.07
N PRO A 247 -5.19 -8.33 -22.53
CA PRO A 247 -5.45 -8.58 -21.11
C PRO A 247 -4.61 -9.71 -20.52
N VAL A 248 -4.31 -9.62 -19.22
CA VAL A 248 -3.67 -10.71 -18.46
C VAL A 248 -4.51 -11.00 -17.24
N LEU A 249 -4.83 -12.28 -17.06
CA LEU A 249 -5.62 -12.77 -15.95
C LEU A 249 -4.73 -13.68 -15.10
N MET A 250 -4.38 -13.23 -13.91
CA MET A 250 -3.61 -14.02 -12.95
C MET A 250 -4.54 -14.53 -11.86
N THR A 251 -4.56 -15.84 -11.66
CA THR A 251 -5.30 -16.48 -10.56
C THR A 251 -4.32 -17.06 -9.57
N THR A 252 -4.55 -16.82 -8.29
CA THR A 252 -3.71 -17.34 -7.20
C THR A 252 -4.50 -18.35 -6.38
N ILE A 253 -4.92 -19.51 -6.93
CA ILE A 253 -5.93 -20.27 -6.18
C ILE A 253 -5.93 -21.79 -6.35
N SER A 254 -5.80 -22.47 -5.21
CA SER A 254 -6.32 -23.82 -4.95
C SER A 254 -7.75 -23.78 -4.35
N ASN A 255 -8.20 -22.66 -3.77
CA ASN A 255 -9.49 -22.51 -3.07
C ASN A 255 -10.67 -21.92 -3.88
N VAL A 256 -10.50 -21.35 -5.07
CA VAL A 256 -11.63 -21.01 -5.97
C VAL A 256 -12.01 -22.21 -6.84
N LEU A 257 -11.16 -23.22 -6.89
CA LEU A 257 -11.37 -24.45 -7.64
C LEU A 257 -12.25 -25.48 -6.89
N GLY A 258 -12.81 -25.10 -5.75
CA GLY A 258 -13.48 -26.02 -4.81
C GLY A 258 -14.97 -26.26 -5.05
N GLU A 259 -15.75 -25.31 -5.57
CA GLU A 259 -17.23 -25.43 -5.47
C GLU A 259 -18.05 -25.23 -6.77
N GLU A 260 -17.51 -24.72 -7.88
CA GLU A 260 -18.32 -24.56 -9.09
C GLU A 260 -17.51 -24.86 -10.36
N LYS A 261 -17.48 -26.15 -10.75
CA LYS A 261 -16.80 -26.64 -11.95
C LYS A 261 -17.80 -26.73 -13.11
N THR A 262 -17.89 -25.67 -13.92
CA THR A 262 -18.02 -25.77 -15.40
C THR A 262 -17.89 -24.39 -16.06
N ASP A 263 -18.66 -23.40 -15.65
CA ASP A 263 -18.78 -22.13 -16.41
C ASP A 263 -17.60 -21.18 -16.19
N THR A 264 -16.99 -21.22 -15.00
CA THR A 264 -15.82 -20.41 -14.65
C THR A 264 -14.60 -20.80 -15.49
N TRP A 265 -14.45 -22.09 -15.79
CA TRP A 265 -13.30 -22.63 -16.53
C TRP A 265 -13.28 -22.16 -17.99
N ASP A 266 -14.44 -21.92 -18.60
CA ASP A 266 -14.52 -21.50 -20.00
C ASP A 266 -14.09 -20.04 -20.18
N ILE A 267 -14.37 -19.18 -19.19
CA ILE A 267 -13.87 -17.78 -19.17
C ILE A 267 -12.33 -17.77 -19.00
N PHE A 268 -11.77 -18.64 -18.14
CA PHE A 268 -10.32 -18.73 -17.95
C PHE A 268 -9.60 -19.41 -19.13
N LYS A 269 -10.26 -20.32 -19.86
CA LYS A 269 -9.72 -20.95 -21.08
C LYS A 269 -9.82 -20.07 -22.31
N LYS A 270 -10.79 -19.16 -22.39
CA LYS A 270 -10.86 -18.06 -23.37
C LYS A 270 -9.82 -16.97 -23.05
N SER A 271 -8.56 -17.34 -22.83
CA SER A 271 -7.50 -16.34 -22.97
C SER A 271 -7.54 -15.87 -24.43
N PRO A 272 -7.81 -14.59 -24.71
CA PRO A 272 -7.97 -14.14 -26.08
C PRO A 272 -6.66 -14.40 -26.81
N SER A 273 -6.74 -15.11 -27.93
CA SER A 273 -5.62 -15.34 -28.85
C SER A 273 -5.09 -14.05 -29.49
N LYS A 274 -5.69 -12.90 -29.15
CA LYS A 274 -5.40 -11.55 -29.62
C LYS A 274 -5.17 -10.64 -28.42
N GLY A 275 -3.92 -10.55 -27.97
CA GLY A 275 -3.48 -9.57 -26.98
C GLY A 275 -3.09 -8.25 -27.65
N CYS A 276 -3.24 -7.14 -26.93
CA CYS A 276 -2.70 -5.85 -27.35
C CYS A 276 -1.31 -5.66 -26.76
N GLY A 277 -0.34 -5.38 -27.62
CA GLY A 277 1.02 -5.04 -27.23
C GLY A 277 1.11 -3.80 -26.36
N PHE A 278 2.12 -3.77 -25.50
CA PHE A 278 2.48 -2.60 -24.70
C PHE A 278 3.06 -1.42 -25.51
N GLU A 279 3.36 -1.63 -26.78
CA GLU A 279 3.80 -0.62 -27.75
C GLU A 279 2.64 -0.26 -28.70
N GLU A 280 2.67 0.95 -29.24
CA GLU A 280 1.54 1.59 -29.92
C GLU A 280 0.96 0.79 -31.10
N LYS A 281 1.72 -0.16 -31.69
CA LYS A 281 1.48 -0.64 -33.05
C LYS A 281 0.67 -1.92 -33.27
N GLU A 282 0.34 -2.73 -32.27
CA GLU A 282 -0.31 -4.02 -32.57
C GLU A 282 -1.52 -4.29 -31.63
N CYS A 283 -2.71 -4.17 -32.21
CA CYS A 283 -3.96 -4.76 -31.75
C CYS A 283 -4.66 -5.24 -33.03
N GLU A 284 -4.38 -6.47 -33.46
CA GLU A 284 -5.07 -7.14 -34.57
C GLU A 284 -6.04 -8.21 -34.08
#